data_AF-A0A1Y5NCC2-F1
#
_entry.id   AF-A0A1Y5NCC2-F1
#
_cell.length_a   1.000
_cell.length_b   1.000
_cell.length_c   1.000
_cell.angle_alpha   90.00
_cell.angle_beta   90.00
_cell.angle_gamma   90.00
#
_symmetry.space_group_name_H-M   'P 1'
#
loop_
_entity.id
_entity.type
_entity.pdbx_description
1 polymer ?
#
loop_
_entity_poly.entity_id
_entity_poly.type
_entity_poly.pdbx_seq_one_letter_code
_entity_poly.pdbx_strand_id
1 'polypeptide(L)'
;MFSILNLSSLFNRGLLIHIFAYSILFLYISFLKSEIRSYDAEVSTLKANLATEKEYTKNAFLIIDNQNLKIKQLKIDSDKLSQRNNSLNQKLQKRFSTIETPKTDDCLSKLKFYDTLLLEFSNGNYSK
;
A
#
# COMPACT_ATOMS: atom_id res chain seq x y z
N MET A 1 -36.35 13.22 -83.77
CA MET A 1 -35.78 14.10 -82.71
C MET A 1 -36.08 13.65 -81.26
N PHE A 2 -36.63 12.45 -81.04
CA PHE A 2 -36.99 11.95 -79.69
C PHE A 2 -35.89 11.14 -78.97
N SER A 3 -34.84 10.70 -79.67
CA SER A 3 -33.79 9.84 -79.09
C SER A 3 -32.78 10.62 -78.22
N ILE A 4 -32.39 11.83 -78.65
CA ILE A 4 -31.37 12.65 -77.97
C ILE A 4 -31.87 13.17 -76.62
N LEU A 5 -33.15 13.55 -76.53
CA LEU A 5 -33.78 14.01 -75.29
C LEU A 5 -33.86 12.88 -74.24
N ASN A 6 -34.21 11.66 -74.64
CA ASN A 6 -34.20 10.50 -73.75
C ASN A 6 -32.79 10.10 -73.30
N LEU A 7 -31.78 10.24 -74.17
CA LEU A 7 -30.39 10.00 -73.82
C LEU A 7 -29.87 11.02 -72.79
N SER A 8 -30.22 12.31 -72.96
CA SER A 8 -29.89 13.36 -71.98
C SER A 8 -30.58 13.15 -70.64
N SER A 9 -31.83 12.67 -70.65
CA SER A 9 -32.62 12.33 -69.46
C SER A 9 -32.01 11.15 -68.71
N LEU A 10 -31.62 10.08 -69.41
CA LEU A 10 -30.92 8.93 -68.83
C LEU A 10 -29.55 9.33 -68.26
N PHE A 11 -28.80 10.18 -68.96
CA PHE A 11 -27.50 10.68 -68.50
C PHE A 11 -27.63 11.54 -67.24
N ASN A 12 -28.63 12.43 -67.18
CA ASN A 12 -28.90 13.25 -65.99
C ASN A 12 -29.37 12.40 -64.78
N ARG A 13 -30.17 11.36 -65.02
CA ARG A 13 -30.58 10.41 -63.97
C ARG A 13 -29.39 9.62 -63.43
N GLY A 14 -28.50 9.14 -64.31
CA GLY A 14 -27.25 8.48 -63.90
C GLY A 14 -26.33 9.41 -63.11
N LEU A 15 -26.21 10.67 -63.54
CA LEU A 15 -25.41 11.69 -62.84
C LEU A 15 -25.96 11.98 -61.43
N LEU A 16 -27.29 12.13 -61.29
CA LEU A 16 -27.94 12.35 -60.00
C LEU A 16 -27.72 11.17 -59.03
N ILE A 17 -27.82 9.93 -59.51
CA ILE A 17 -27.56 8.73 -58.70
C ILE A 17 -26.10 8.72 -58.22
N HIS A 18 -25.15 9.08 -59.08
CA HIS A 18 -23.74 9.17 -58.69
C HIS A 18 -23.49 10.27 -57.66
N ILE A 19 -24.05 11.47 -57.84
CA ILE A 19 -23.93 12.56 -56.85
C ILE A 19 -24.47 12.10 -55.49
N PHE A 20 -25.61 11.42 -55.48
CA PHE A 20 -26.21 10.90 -54.25
C PHE A 20 -25.33 9.81 -53.60
N ALA A 21 -24.81 8.87 -54.39
CA ALA A 21 -23.90 7.83 -53.92
C ALA A 21 -22.61 8.41 -53.33
N TYR A 22 -22.00 9.41 -53.99
CA TYR A 22 -20.82 10.10 -53.47
C TYR A 22 -21.12 10.90 -52.21
N SER A 23 -22.30 11.49 -52.10
CA SER A 23 -22.73 12.21 -50.90
C SER A 23 -22.86 11.26 -49.69
N ILE A 24 -23.48 10.08 -49.89
CA ILE A 24 -23.56 9.04 -48.85
C ILE A 24 -22.16 8.56 -48.47
N LEU A 25 -21.29 8.31 -49.46
CA LEU A 25 -19.92 7.87 -49.20
C LEU A 25 -19.14 8.91 -48.39
N PHE A 26 -19.30 10.20 -48.70
CA PHE A 26 -18.67 11.28 -47.95
C PHE A 26 -19.16 11.37 -46.50
N LEU A 27 -20.46 11.20 -46.27
CA LEU A 27 -21.04 11.16 -44.93
C LEU A 27 -20.50 9.97 -44.13
N TYR A 28 -20.40 8.79 -44.76
CA TYR A 28 -19.87 7.60 -44.12
C TYR A 28 -18.38 7.74 -43.75
N ILE A 29 -17.56 8.29 -44.64
CA ILE A 29 -16.15 8.59 -44.35
C ILE A 29 -16.03 9.59 -43.19
N SER A 30 -16.90 10.61 -43.17
CA SER A 30 -16.92 11.60 -42.10
C SER A 30 -17.30 10.99 -40.74
N PHE A 31 -18.28 10.08 -40.74
CA PHE A 31 -18.69 9.32 -39.57
C PHE A 31 -17.55 8.45 -39.04
N LEU A 32 -16.93 7.63 -39.90
CA LEU A 32 -15.78 6.80 -39.52
C LEU A 32 -14.62 7.63 -38.95
N LYS A 33 -14.34 8.79 -39.56
CA LYS A 33 -13.30 9.70 -39.04
C LYS A 33 -13.63 10.23 -37.64
N SER A 34 -14.91 10.46 -37.35
CA SER A 34 -15.36 10.86 -36.02
C SER A 34 -15.19 9.73 -35.01
N GLU A 35 -15.58 8.51 -35.37
CA GLU A 35 -15.40 7.34 -34.49
C GLU A 35 -13.92 7.08 -34.19
N ILE A 36 -13.05 7.12 -35.20
CA ILE A 36 -11.60 6.94 -35.01
C ILE A 36 -11.06 7.97 -34.02
N ARG A 37 -11.46 9.24 -34.15
CA ARG A 37 -11.05 10.29 -33.19
C ARG A 37 -11.56 10.03 -31.78
N SER A 38 -12.78 9.51 -31.64
CA SER A 38 -13.34 9.13 -30.34
C SER A 38 -12.52 8.00 -29.71
N TYR A 39 -12.23 6.95 -30.49
CA TYR A 39 -11.40 5.83 -30.03
C TYR A 39 -9.99 6.27 -29.65
N ASP A 40 -9.36 7.14 -30.43
CA ASP A 40 -8.03 7.68 -30.09
C ASP A 40 -8.04 8.45 -28.75
N ALA A 41 -9.10 9.21 -28.49
CA ALA A 41 -9.25 9.94 -27.23
C ALA A 41 -9.47 8.99 -26.03
N GLU A 42 -10.30 7.96 -26.20
CA GLU A 42 -10.52 6.92 -25.18
C GLU A 42 -9.24 6.14 -24.88
N VAL A 43 -8.51 5.71 -25.92
CA VAL A 43 -7.23 5.00 -25.79
C VAL A 43 -6.19 5.88 -25.08
N SER A 44 -6.12 7.17 -25.42
CA SER A 44 -5.21 8.12 -24.75
C SER A 44 -5.55 8.25 -23.26
N THR A 45 -6.84 8.39 -22.93
CA THR A 45 -7.33 8.49 -21.55
C THR A 45 -7.03 7.20 -20.77
N LEU A 46 -7.31 6.03 -21.37
CA LEU A 46 -7.03 4.74 -20.76
C LEU A 46 -5.53 4.54 -20.51
N LYS A 47 -4.69 4.96 -21.46
CA LYS A 47 -3.22 4.91 -21.31
C LYS A 47 -2.73 5.81 -20.18
N ALA A 48 -3.30 7.01 -20.03
CA ALA A 48 -2.99 7.91 -18.93
C ALA A 48 -3.39 7.30 -17.59
N ASN A 49 -4.62 6.79 -17.48
CA ASN A 49 -5.10 6.12 -16.27
C ASN A 49 -4.22 4.92 -15.89
N LEU A 50 -3.87 4.07 -16.86
CA LEU A 50 -3.00 2.92 -16.63
C LEU A 50 -1.61 3.34 -16.13
N ALA A 51 -1.05 4.44 -16.64
CA ALA A 51 0.22 4.97 -16.16
C ALA A 51 0.13 5.41 -14.70
N THR A 52 -0.96 6.09 -14.32
CA THR A 52 -1.20 6.50 -12.93
C THR A 52 -1.41 5.32 -11.99
N GLU A 53 -2.20 4.32 -12.38
CA GLU A 53 -2.40 3.11 -11.59
C GLU A 53 -1.11 2.33 -11.39
N LYS A 54 -0.25 2.25 -12.43
CA LYS A 54 1.06 1.62 -12.33
C LYS A 54 1.96 2.33 -11.32
N GLU A 55 1.94 3.65 -11.29
CA GLU A 55 2.68 4.45 -10.32
C GLU A 55 2.16 4.24 -8.89
N TYR A 56 0.83 4.32 -8.69
CA TYR A 56 0.21 4.06 -7.39
C TYR A 56 0.50 2.64 -6.89
N THR A 57 0.44 1.65 -7.77
CA THR A 57 0.76 0.26 -7.44
C THR A 57 2.22 0.12 -7.01
N LYS A 58 3.16 0.75 -7.73
CA LYS A 58 4.57 0.76 -7.34
C LYS A 58 4.77 1.40 -5.96
N ASN A 59 4.11 2.52 -5.69
CA ASN A 59 4.18 3.20 -4.40
C ASN A 59 3.58 2.34 -3.27
N ALA A 60 2.47 1.64 -3.53
CA ALA A 60 1.87 0.72 -2.57
C ALA A 60 2.83 -0.42 -2.21
N PHE A 61 3.52 -1.02 -3.19
CA PHE A 61 4.53 -2.05 -2.91
C PHE A 61 5.69 -1.52 -2.05
N LEU A 62 6.19 -0.31 -2.33
CA LEU A 62 7.23 0.32 -1.49
C LEU A 62 6.77 0.54 -0.04
N ILE A 63 5.51 0.96 0.15
CA ILE A 63 4.93 1.12 1.50
C ILE A 63 4.84 -0.23 2.21
N ILE A 64 4.37 -1.27 1.52
CA ILE A 64 4.26 -2.63 2.06
C ILE A 64 5.64 -3.17 2.46
N ASP A 65 6.65 -3.01 1.61
CA ASP A 65 8.01 -3.45 1.90
C ASP A 65 8.58 -2.75 3.14
N ASN A 66 8.37 -1.43 3.27
CA ASN A 66 8.78 -0.68 4.44
C ASN A 66 8.05 -1.13 5.72
N GLN A 67 6.76 -1.41 5.64
CA GLN A 67 5.99 -1.96 6.75
C GLN A 67 6.50 -3.35 7.15
N ASN A 68 6.82 -4.21 6.18
CA ASN A 68 7.38 -5.53 6.43
C ASN A 68 8.74 -5.46 7.14
N LEU A 69 9.59 -4.49 6.78
CA LEU A 69 10.86 -4.25 7.49
C LEU A 69 10.63 -3.83 8.95
N LYS A 70 9.69 -2.92 9.20
CA LYS A 70 9.32 -2.49 10.57
C LYS A 70 8.81 -3.66 11.41
N ILE A 71 7.97 -4.52 10.84
CA ILE A 71 7.45 -5.71 11.52
C ILE A 71 8.59 -6.68 11.88
N LYS A 72 9.53 -6.93 10.95
CA LYS A 72 10.71 -7.77 11.24
C LYS A 72 11.54 -7.21 12.38
N GLN A 73 11.76 -5.89 12.41
CA GLN A 73 12.51 -5.23 13.48
C GLN A 73 11.78 -5.34 14.82
N LEU A 74 10.47 -5.08 14.85
CA LEU A 74 9.64 -5.25 16.06
C LEU A 74 9.68 -6.67 16.59
N LYS A 75 9.70 -7.68 15.71
CA LYS A 75 9.84 -9.08 16.12
C LYS A 75 11.19 -9.34 16.79
N ILE A 76 12.28 -8.85 16.21
CA ILE A 76 13.63 -8.97 16.80
C ILE A 76 13.68 -8.29 18.18
N ASP A 77 13.10 -7.09 18.30
CA ASP A 77 13.12 -6.34 19.55
C ASP A 77 12.23 -7.00 20.62
N SER A 78 11.09 -7.58 20.23
CA SER A 78 10.25 -8.41 21.10
C SER A 78 10.99 -9.65 21.60
N ASP A 79 11.71 -10.36 20.73
CA ASP A 79 12.48 -11.56 21.11
C ASP A 79 13.61 -11.19 22.09
N LYS A 80 14.33 -10.10 21.83
CA LYS A 80 15.34 -9.55 22.76
C LYS A 80 14.74 -9.18 24.11
N LEU A 81 13.58 -8.52 24.11
CA LEU A 81 12.89 -8.11 25.33
C LEU A 81 12.45 -9.35 26.13
N SER A 82 11.90 -10.36 25.47
CA SER A 82 11.52 -11.64 26.07
C SER A 82 12.71 -12.34 26.72
N GLN A 83 13.84 -12.43 26.01
CA GLN A 83 15.06 -13.02 26.55
C GLN A 83 15.58 -12.24 27.77
N ARG A 84 15.58 -10.90 27.70
CA ARG A 84 15.99 -10.05 28.82
C ARG A 84 15.06 -10.24 30.02
N ASN A 85 13.75 -10.29 29.80
CA ASN A 85 12.76 -10.50 30.84
C ASN A 85 12.94 -11.87 31.53
N ASN A 86 13.15 -12.93 30.74
CA ASN A 86 13.43 -14.26 31.28
C ASN A 86 14.71 -14.28 32.12
N SER A 87 15.77 -13.62 31.66
CA SER A 87 17.03 -13.51 32.41
C SER A 87 16.84 -12.74 33.73
N LEU A 88 16.11 -11.62 33.72
CA LEU A 88 15.79 -10.88 34.94
C LEU A 88 14.96 -11.71 35.90
N ASN A 89 13.94 -12.40 35.41
CA ASN A 89 13.08 -13.25 36.23
C ASN A 89 13.89 -14.38 36.91
N GLN A 90 14.80 -15.03 36.18
CA GLN A 90 15.71 -16.03 36.76
C GLN A 90 16.63 -15.43 37.84
N LYS A 91 17.20 -14.24 37.60
CA LYS A 91 18.01 -13.55 38.61
C LYS A 91 17.20 -13.21 39.86
N LEU A 92 15.97 -12.75 39.68
CA LEU A 92 15.06 -12.40 40.76
C LEU A 92 14.68 -13.64 41.60
N GLN A 93 14.29 -14.73 40.93
CA GLN A 93 13.98 -16.01 41.58
C GLN A 93 15.20 -16.54 42.35
N LYS A 94 16.40 -16.50 41.74
CA LYS A 94 17.63 -16.87 42.43
C LYS A 94 17.87 -15.99 43.66
N ARG A 95 17.68 -14.67 43.55
CA ARG A 95 17.86 -13.77 44.70
C ARG A 95 16.89 -14.12 45.84
N PHE A 96 15.60 -14.30 45.55
CA PHE A 96 14.62 -14.71 46.55
C PHE A 96 14.95 -16.05 47.20
N SER A 97 15.50 -17.01 46.45
CA SER A 97 15.91 -18.31 47.00
C SER A 97 17.12 -18.24 47.95
N THR A 98 17.94 -17.18 47.85
CA THR A 98 19.16 -17.00 48.67
C THR A 98 18.95 -16.05 49.86
N ILE A 99 17.78 -15.39 49.94
CA ILE A 99 17.47 -14.54 51.09
C ILE A 99 17.16 -15.45 52.28
N GLU A 100 18.11 -15.58 53.20
CA GLU A 100 17.89 -16.22 54.49
C GLU A 100 17.42 -15.19 55.52
N THR A 101 16.23 -15.40 56.08
CA THR A 101 15.73 -14.58 57.18
C THR A 101 16.53 -14.86 58.45
N PRO A 102 16.87 -13.84 59.25
CA PRO A 102 17.58 -14.03 60.51
C PRO A 102 16.82 -14.98 61.44
N LYS A 103 17.51 -16.03 61.89
CA LYS A 103 16.97 -17.09 62.76
C LYS A 103 16.88 -16.69 64.23
N THR A 104 17.47 -15.56 64.60
CA THR A 104 17.50 -15.04 65.97
C THR A 104 16.37 -14.05 66.20
N ASP A 105 15.79 -14.07 67.41
CA ASP A 105 14.73 -13.12 67.81
C ASP A 105 15.26 -11.73 68.21
N ASP A 106 16.56 -11.46 68.01
CA ASP A 106 17.15 -10.16 68.25
C ASP A 106 16.54 -9.09 67.31
N CYS A 107 15.88 -8.11 67.91
CA CYS A 107 15.18 -7.03 67.21
C CYS A 107 16.13 -6.22 66.33
N LEU A 108 17.35 -5.96 66.80
CA LEU A 108 18.35 -5.17 66.07
C LEU A 108 18.81 -5.89 64.80
N SER A 109 19.02 -7.21 64.88
CA SER A 109 19.40 -8.05 63.74
C SER A 109 18.30 -8.15 62.69
N LYS A 110 17.03 -8.29 63.11
CA LYS A 110 15.88 -8.24 62.20
C LYS A 110 15.75 -6.88 61.51
N LEU A 111 15.88 -5.78 62.25
CA LEU A 111 15.81 -4.42 61.70
C LEU A 111 16.90 -4.19 60.64
N LYS A 112 18.15 -4.53 60.94
CA LYS A 112 19.28 -4.41 60.00
C LYS A 112 19.10 -5.23 58.72
N PHE A 113 18.53 -6.44 58.84
CA PHE A 113 18.23 -7.27 57.69
C PHE A 113 17.19 -6.64 56.76
N TYR A 114 16.07 -6.15 57.29
CA TYR A 114 15.05 -5.48 56.48
C TYR A 114 15.55 -4.17 55.86
N ASP A 115 16.36 -3.40 56.60
CA ASP A 115 16.97 -2.17 56.09
C ASP A 115 17.94 -2.45 54.94
N THR A 116 18.70 -3.55 55.02
CA THR A 116 19.60 -4.01 53.94
C THR A 116 18.83 -4.46 52.70
N LEU A 117 17.73 -5.20 52.86
CA LEU A 117 16.88 -5.60 51.73
C LEU A 117 16.23 -4.37 51.06
N LEU A 118 15.73 -3.42 51.86
CA LEU A 118 15.17 -2.17 51.35
C LEU A 118 16.21 -1.36 50.56
N LEU A 119 17.44 -1.26 51.06
CA LEU A 119 18.55 -0.61 50.36
C LEU A 119 18.89 -1.31 49.05
N GLU A 120 18.96 -2.65 49.03
CA GLU A 120 19.28 -3.42 47.84
C GLU A 120 18.21 -3.27 46.74
N PHE A 121 16.93 -3.30 47.11
CA PHE A 121 15.83 -3.14 46.15
C PHE A 121 15.56 -1.67 45.77
N SER A 122 15.93 -0.70 46.61
CA SER A 122 15.74 0.74 46.33
C SER A 122 16.91 1.39 45.58
N ASN A 123 18.15 0.90 45.73
CA ASN A 123 19.31 1.43 44.99
C ASN A 123 19.23 1.20 43.47
N GLY A 124 18.30 0.36 43.00
CA GLY A 124 17.95 0.27 41.58
C GLY A 124 17.20 1.48 41.01
N ASN A 125 16.58 2.31 41.86
CA ASN A 125 15.79 3.50 41.47
C ASN A 125 16.41 4.84 41.88
N TYR A 126 17.51 4.85 42.65
CA TYR A 126 18.13 6.06 43.18
C TYR A 126 19.58 6.31 42.72
N SER A 127 20.07 5.60 41.69
CA SER A 127 21.21 6.10 40.93
C SER A 127 20.68 7.06 39.87
N LYS A 128 20.78 8.36 40.18
CA LYS A 128 20.84 9.42 39.17
C LYS A 128 21.96 9.14 38.15
#